data_AF-A0A6J4PTA9-F1
#
_entry.id   AF-A0A6J4PTA9-F1
#
_cell.length_a   1.000
_cell.length_b   1.000
_cell.length_c   1.000
_cell.angle_alpha   90.00
_cell.angle_beta   90.00
_cell.angle_gamma   90.00
#
_symmetry.space_group_name_H-M   'P 1'
#
loop_
_entity.id
_entity.type
_entity.pdbx_description
1 polymer ?
#
loop_
_entity_poly.entity_id
_entity_poly.type
_entity_poly.pdbx_seq_one_letter_code
_entity_poly.pdbx_strand_id
1 'polypeptide(L)' 'DLSELSMGMSSDYEVAVEEGATVVRIGRMLIEEDGPVRRQDGS' A
#
# COMPACT_ATOMS: atom_id res chain seq x y z
N ASP A 1 -12.81 -2.97 23.26
CA ASP A 1 -13.12 -2.71 21.85
C ASP A 1 -11.87 -2.11 21.23
N LEU A 2 -11.36 -2.69 20.15
CA LEU A 2 -10.25 -2.08 19.39
C LEU A 2 -10.88 -1.38 18.20
N SER A 3 -10.92 -0.05 18.23
CA SER A 3 -11.39 0.76 17.10
C SER A 3 -10.42 0.62 15.93
N GLU A 4 -10.92 0.24 14.76
CA GLU A 4 -10.12 0.21 13.54
C GLU A 4 -9.98 1.62 12.95
N LEU A 5 -8.74 2.03 12.62
CA LEU A 5 -8.42 3.29 11.96
C LEU A 5 -7.57 3.02 10.71
N SER A 6 -8.16 3.22 9.53
CA SER A 6 -7.46 3.11 8.25
C SER A 6 -6.93 4.48 7.80
N MET A 7 -5.62 4.65 7.83
CA MET A 7 -4.92 5.89 7.46
C MET A 7 -3.55 5.53 6.84
N GLY A 8 -2.97 6.46 6.08
CA GLY A 8 -1.64 6.27 5.50
C GLY A 8 -1.66 5.49 4.19
N MET A 9 -0.71 5.86 3.35
CA MET A 9 -0.39 5.31 2.04
C MET A 9 1.11 4.98 2.01
N SER A 10 1.62 4.55 0.85
CA SER A 10 3.03 4.10 0.72
C SER A 10 4.08 5.15 1.11
N SER A 11 3.76 6.44 1.09
CA SER A 11 4.72 7.53 1.37
C SER A 11 4.72 8.05 2.81
N ASP A 12 3.70 7.70 3.62
CA ASP A 12 3.46 8.31 4.94
C ASP A 12 2.99 7.30 5.99
N TYR A 13 3.19 6.00 5.74
CA TYR A 13 2.73 4.94 6.63
C TYR A 13 3.35 5.00 8.04
N GLU A 14 4.59 5.48 8.18
CA GLU A 14 5.27 5.61 9.47
C GLU A 14 4.57 6.64 10.36
N VAL A 15 4.29 7.83 9.81
CA VAL A 15 3.52 8.88 10.50
C VAL A 15 2.10 8.37 10.82
N ALA A 16 1.46 7.65 9.90
CA ALA A 16 0.13 7.09 10.16
C ALA A 16 0.13 6.11 11.35
N VAL A 17 1.18 5.30 11.52
CA VAL A 17 1.33 4.42 12.69
C VAL A 17 1.52 5.23 13.98
N GLU A 18 2.33 6.28 13.96
CA GLU A 18 2.53 7.18 15.11
C GLU A 18 1.23 7.89 15.53
N GLU A 19 0.37 8.22 14.56
CA GLU A 19 -0.96 8.84 14.76
C GLU A 19 -2.07 7.82 15.11
N GLY A 20 -1.73 6.54 15.24
CA GLY A 20 -2.64 5.50 15.73
C GLY A 20 -3.39 4.69 14.67
N ALA A 21 -2.92 4.68 13.42
CA ALA A 21 -3.48 3.81 12.39
C ALA A 21 -3.37 2.33 12.80
N THR A 22 -4.46 1.59 12.64
CA THR A 22 -4.48 0.13 12.81
C THR A 22 -4.39 -0.60 11.48
N VAL A 23 -4.66 0.11 10.37
CA VAL A 23 -4.54 -0.39 9.00
C VAL A 23 -3.88 0.70 8.14
N VAL A 24 -2.86 0.32 7.36
CA VAL A 24 -2.19 1.19 6.38
C VAL A 24 -2.30 0.59 4.98
N ARG A 25 -2.26 1.44 3.94
CA ARG A 25 -2.40 1.00 2.53
C ARG A 25 -1.08 1.11 1.78
N ILE A 26 -0.43 -0.02 1.52
CA ILE A 26 0.84 -0.05 0.80
C ILE A 26 0.64 -0.68 -0.59
N GLY A 27 0.99 0.06 -1.63
CA GLY A 27 0.91 -0.38 -3.02
C GLY A 27 2.25 -0.19 -3.71
N ARG A 28 2.59 1.07 -4.07
CA ARG A 28 3.82 1.42 -4.80
C ARG A 28 5.09 0.89 -4.13
N MET A 29 5.18 0.94 -2.81
CA MET A 29 6.38 0.43 -2.11
C MET A 29 6.57 -1.08 -2.26
N LEU A 30 5.51 -1.83 -2.53
CA LEU A 30 5.55 -3.29 -2.68
C LEU A 30 5.77 -3.74 -4.13
N ILE A 31 5.64 -2.83 -5.11
CA ILE A 31 5.62 -3.16 -6.54
C ILE A 31 6.71 -2.34 -7.24
N GLU A 32 7.58 -3.01 -8.00
CA GLU A 32 8.53 -2.35 -8.89
C GLU A 32 7.79 -1.65 -10.03
N GLU A 33 8.12 -0.38 -10.34
CA GLU A 33 7.39 0.45 -11.31
C GLU A 33 7.35 -0.15 -12.73
N ASP A 34 8.32 -1.02 -13.07
CA ASP A 34 8.46 -1.67 -14.37
C ASP A 34 8.40 -3.21 -14.29
N GLY A 35 7.65 -3.76 -13.33
CA GLY A 35 7.37 -5.20 -13.29
C GLY A 35 6.87 -5.69 -14.68
N PRO A 36 7.25 -6.90 -15.12
CA PRO A 36 7.03 -7.31 -16.49
C PRO A 36 5.54 -7.24 -16.84
N VAL A 37 5.17 -6.29 -17.71
CA VAL A 37 3.85 -6.26 -18.33
C VAL A 37 3.75 -7.55 -19.14
N ARG A 38 3.08 -8.57 -18.58
CA ARG A 38 2.69 -9.75 -19.33
C ARG A 38 1.67 -9.28 -20.36
N ARG A 39 2.17 -8.83 -21.51
CA ARG A 39 1.33 -8.74 -22.70
C ARG A 39 0.88 -10.16 -22.97
N GLN A 40 -0.41 -10.42 -22.77
CA GLN A 40 -1.04 -11.60 -23.32
C GLN A 40 -1.12 -11.34 -24.81
N ASP A 41 -0.12 -11.78 -25.55
CA ASP A 41 -0.20 -11.94 -26.99
C ASP A 41 -1.10 -13.15 -27.30
N GLY A 42 -2.40 -12.91 -27.15
CA GLY A 42 -3.42 -13.83 -27.60
C GLY A 42 -3.68 -13.65 -29.09
N SER A 43 -3.13 -14.59 -29.88
CA SER A 43 -3.43 -14.94 -31.29
C SER A 43 -2.98 -14.01 -32.41
#